data_AF-A0A498G099-F1
#
_entry.id   AF-A0A498G099-F1
#
_cell.length_a   1.000
_cell.length_b   1.000
_cell.length_c   1.000
_cell.angle_alpha   90.00
_cell.angle_beta   90.00
_cell.angle_gamma   90.00
#
_symmetry.space_group_name_H-M   'P 1'
#
loop_
_entity.id
_entity.type
_entity.pdbx_description
1 polymer ?
#
loop_
_entity_poly.entity_id
_entity_poly.type
_entity_poly.pdbx_seq_one_letter_code
_entity_poly.pdbx_strand_id
1 'polypeptide(L)' 'MIFILLILLKLIKVYSYLLLAYALLSWFPGAYDSWLGRLVSDIVEPILKPFRSLNLQFAGLDFTIYLVMI' A
#
# COMPACT_ATOMS: atom_id res chain seq x y z
N MET A 1 24.06 -12.98 9.83
CA MET A 1 22.87 -13.53 9.14
C MET A 1 21.54 -13.08 9.75
N ILE A 2 21.29 -13.24 11.06
CA ILE A 2 19.98 -12.92 11.67
C ILE A 2 19.60 -11.43 11.61
N PHE A 3 20.57 -10.53 11.74
CA PHE A 3 20.31 -9.08 11.71
C PHE A 3 19.71 -8.59 10.39
N ILE A 4 20.19 -9.12 9.26
CA ILE A 4 19.68 -8.81 7.92
C ILE A 4 18.23 -9.29 7.79
N LEU A 5 17.94 -10.51 8.30
CA LEU A 5 16.60 -11.07 8.29
C LEU A 5 15.60 -10.22 9.11
N LEU A 6 16.03 -9.76 10.29
CA LEU A 6 15.22 -8.90 11.15
C LEU A 6 14.91 -7.54 10.49
N ILE A 7 15.89 -6.94 9.83
CA ILE A 7 15.69 -5.70 9.07
C ILE A 7 14.70 -5.94 7.93
N LEU A 8 14.84 -7.03 7.19
CA LEU A 8 13.95 -7.37 6.08
C LEU A 8 12.51 -7.56 6.55
N LEU A 9 12.31 -8.33 7.62
CA LEU A 9 10.99 -8.56 8.21
C LEU A 9 10.35 -7.25 8.71
N LYS A 10 11.15 -6.37 9.31
CA LYS A 10 10.67 -5.06 9.77
C LYS A 10 10.29 -4.16 8.60
N LEU A 11 11.09 -4.16 7.52
CA LEU A 11 10.78 -3.44 6.28
C LEU A 11 9.47 -3.94 5.68
N ILE A 12 9.31 -5.26 5.49
CA ILE A 12 8.06 -5.85 4.97
C ILE A 12 6.86 -5.43 5.81
N LYS A 13 6.99 -5.44 7.14
CA LYS A 13 5.92 -5.01 8.05
C LYS A 13 5.57 -3.52 7.85
N VAL A 14 6.56 -2.64 7.74
CA VAL A 14 6.34 -1.21 7.48
C VAL A 14 5.68 -0.99 6.13
N TYR A 15 6.12 -1.71 5.10
CA TYR A 15 5.52 -1.64 3.75
C TYR A 15 4.07 -2.13 3.73
N SER A 16 3.75 -3.16 4.52
CA SER A 16 2.36 -3.62 4.68
C SER A 16 1.45 -2.53 5.25
N TYR A 17 1.90 -1.79 6.27
CA TYR A 17 1.14 -0.64 6.79
C TYR A 17 1.02 0.52 5.79
N LEU A 18 2.05 0.77 4.97
CA LEU A 18 2.00 1.77 3.90
C LEU A 18 0.96 1.42 2.83
N LEU A 19 0.89 0.16 2.42
CA LEU A 19 -0.13 -0.33 1.49
C LEU A 19 -1.53 -0.24 2.10
N LEU A 20 -1.67 -0.54 3.39
CA LEU A 20 -2.93 -0.37 4.11
C LEU A 20 -3.37 1.11 4.15
N ALA A 21 -2.44 2.03 4.41
CA ALA A 21 -2.72 3.46 4.38
C ALA A 21 -3.12 3.95 2.98
N TYR A 22 -2.46 3.44 1.93
CA TYR A 22 -2.83 3.71 0.54
C TYR A 22 -4.25 3.21 0.21
N ALA A 23 -4.59 1.99 0.64
CA ALA A 23 -5.94 1.44 0.49
C ALA A 23 -7.02 2.25 1.24
N LEU A 24 -6.69 2.78 2.43
CA LEU A 24 -7.59 3.67 3.15
C LEU A 24 -7.78 5.02 2.44
N LEU A 25 -6.73 5.54 1.79
CA LEU A 25 -6.83 6.73 0.95
C LEU A 25 -7.69 6.48 -0.29
N SER A 26 -7.67 5.27 -0.86
CA SER A 26 -8.55 4.91 -1.99
C SER A 26 -10.03 5.03 -1.65
N TRP A 27 -10.39 4.82 -0.37
CA TRP A 27 -11.77 4.88 0.12
C TRP A 27 -12.30 6.33 0.25
N PHE A 28 -11.43 7.32 0.41
CA PHE A 28 -11.83 8.72 0.55
C PHE A 28 -11.85 9.45 -0.80
N PRO A 29 -13.00 10.03 -1.23
CA PRO A 29 -13.06 10.81 -2.46
C PRO A 29 -12.18 12.07 -2.33
N GLY A 30 -11.23 12.26 -3.25
CA GLY A 30 -10.28 13.38 -3.23
C GLY A 30 -9.06 13.19 -2.31
N ALA A 31 -8.89 12.02 -1.67
CA ALA A 31 -7.71 11.77 -0.82
C ALA A 31 -6.40 11.71 -1.62
N TYR A 32 -6.42 11.24 -2.86
CA TYR A 32 -5.25 11.25 -3.75
C TYR A 32 -4.76 12.68 -4.07
N ASP A 33 -5.67 13.65 -4.10
CA ASP A 33 -5.35 15.07 -4.34
C ASP A 33 -4.86 15.80 -3.09
N SER A 34 -4.86 15.13 -1.93
CA SER A 34 -4.25 15.68 -0.71
C SER A 34 -2.73 15.57 -0.78
N TRP A 35 -2.02 16.47 -0.09
CA TRP A 35 -0.56 16.41 0.01
C TRP A 35 -0.06 15.08 0.59
N LEU A 36 -0.78 14.53 1.58
CA LEU A 36 -0.47 13.23 2.16
C LEU A 36 -0.73 12.09 1.17
N GLY A 37 -1.84 12.14 0.43
CA GLY A 37 -2.17 11.13 -0.57
C GLY A 37 -1.15 11.06 -1.71
N ARG A 38 -0.68 12.22 -2.17
CA ARG A 38 0.42 12.29 -3.14
C ARG A 38 1.72 11.71 -2.60
N LEU A 39 2.11 12.10 -1.38
CA LEU A 39 3.33 11.57 -0.75
C LEU A 39 3.29 10.05 -0.59
N VAL A 40 2.17 9.50 -0.11
CA VAL A 40 2.01 8.05 0.02
C VAL A 40 2.00 7.38 -1.35
N SER A 41 1.31 7.97 -2.33
CA SER A 41 1.27 7.43 -3.70
C SER A 41 2.66 7.39 -4.33
N ASP A 42 3.47 8.44 -4.20
CA ASP A 42 4.82 8.52 -4.76
C ASP A 42 5.76 7.48 -4.13
N ILE A 43 5.64 7.23 -2.81
CA ILE A 43 6.44 6.23 -2.11
C ILE A 43 6.09 4.81 -2.56
N VAL A 44 4.81 4.56 -2.82
CA VAL A 44 4.30 3.22 -3.10
C VAL A 44 4.26 2.95 -4.63
N GLU A 45 4.27 3.98 -5.49
CA GLU A 45 4.29 3.92 -6.96
C GLU A 45 5.35 2.97 -7.55
N PRO A 46 6.65 3.02 -7.17
CA PRO A 46 7.65 2.14 -7.76
C PRO A 46 7.36 0.66 -7.50
N ILE A 47 6.75 0.36 -6.37
CA ILE A 47 6.31 -1.00 -6.02
C ILE A 47 5.02 -1.32 -6.75
N LEU A 48 4.06 -0.39 -6.84
CA LEU A 48 2.77 -0.60 -7.49
C LEU A 48 2.89 -0.74 -9.01
N LYS A 49 3.87 -0.11 -9.67
CA LYS A 49 4.07 -0.18 -11.13
C LYS A 49 3.99 -1.61 -11.70
N PRO A 50 4.72 -2.61 -11.19
CA PRO A 50 4.59 -4.00 -11.65
C PRO A 50 3.25 -4.66 -11.30
N PHE A 51 2.57 -4.25 -10.22
CA PHE A 51 1.25 -4.80 -9.85
C PHE A 51 0.09 -4.02 -10.48
N ARG A 52 0.35 -2.88 -11.15
CA ARG A 52 -0.66 -2.05 -11.83
C ARG A 52 -1.36 -2.82 -12.94
N SER A 53 -0.70 -3.82 -13.54
CA SER A 53 -1.32 -4.72 -14.52
C SER A 53 -2.26 -5.76 -13.90
N LEU A 54 -2.15 -6.03 -12.61
CA LEU A 54 -3.02 -6.99 -11.90
C LEU A 54 -4.37 -6.39 -11.53
N ASN A 55 -4.54 -5.07 -11.71
CA ASN A 55 -5.80 -4.35 -11.53
C ASN A 55 -6.56 -4.78 -10.27
N LEU A 56 -5.87 -4.85 -9.12
CA LEU A 56 -6.43 -5.25 -7.82
C LEU A 56 -7.39 -4.21 -7.21
N GLN A 57 -7.94 -3.31 -8.04
CA GLN A 57 -8.96 -2.34 -7.67
C GLN A 57 -10.32 -2.92 -8.08
N PHE A 58 -11.04 -3.52 -7.13
CA PHE A 58 -12.41 -3.94 -7.36
C PHE A 58 -13.36 -2.80 -6.98
N ALA A 59 -14.05 -2.22 -7.96
CA ALA A 59 -15.13 -1.25 -7.76
C ALA A 59 -14.77 -0.01 -6.91
N GLY A 60 -13.52 0.49 -7.00
CA GLY A 60 -13.07 1.65 -6.23
C GLY A 60 -12.81 1.38 -4.74
N LEU A 61 -12.87 0.11 -4.31
CA LEU A 61 -12.52 -0.34 -2.97
C LEU A 61 -11.35 -1.32 -3.06
N ASP A 62 -10.27 -1.03 -2.33
CA ASP A 62 -9.16 -1.97 -2.16
C ASP A 62 -9.56 -3.07 -1.16
N PHE A 63 -10.07 -4.19 -1.68
CA PHE A 63 -10.40 -5.41 -0.92
C PHE A 63 -9.19 -6.09 -0.27
N THR A 64 -7.99 -5.57 -0.52
CA THR A 64 -6.74 -5.96 0.17
C THR A 64 -6.89 -5.89 1.70
N ILE A 65 -7.70 -4.97 2.22
CA ILE A 65 -7.98 -4.83 3.66
C ILE A 65 -8.63 -6.10 4.25
N TYR A 66 -9.52 -6.76 3.49
CA TYR A 66 -10.19 -7.99 3.92
C TYR A 66 -9.23 -9.20 3.92
N LEU A 67 -8.30 -9.23 2.96
CA LEU A 67 -7.27 -10.27 2.84
C LEU A 67 -6.19 -10.19 3.93
N VAL A 68 -5.96 -9.00 4.49
CA VAL A 68 -5.00 -8.76 5.58
C VAL A 68 -5.57 -9.16 6.96
N MET A 69 -6.89 -9.28 7.09
CA MET A 69 -7.59 -9.57 8.33
C MET A 69 -7.91 -11.06 8.54
N ILE A 70 -7.60 -11.91 7.55
CA ILE A 70 -7.71 -13.38 7.58
C ILE A 70 -6.33 -14.03 7.57
#